data_AF-Q01UZ4-F1
#
_entry.id   AF-Q01UZ4-F1
#
_cell.length_a   1.000
_cell.length_b   1.000
_cell.length_c   1.000
_cell.angle_alpha   90.00
_cell.angle_beta   90.00
_cell.angle_gamma   90.00
#
_symmetry.space_group_name_H-M   'P 1'
#
loop_
_entity.id
_entity.type
_entity.pdbx_description
1 polymer ?
#
loop_
_entity_poly.entity_id
_entity_poly.type
_entity_poly.pdbx_seq_one_letter_code
_entity_poly.pdbx_strand_id
1 'polypeptide(L)'
;MSRSEHGVMYSPVSAAELWAGARPAVYEVLHTLFNALTCIPVEAETGRQAGDYLRRFRKSHSVELGDALIAAGAVSRSALLWTRNRKRYPMQDVKFF
;
A
#
# COMPACT_ATOMS: atom_id res chain seq x y z
N MET A 1 7.64 -24.55 -14.73
CA MET A 1 6.72 -24.60 -13.58
C MET A 1 6.14 -23.20 -13.40
N SER A 2 4.93 -22.97 -13.92
CA SER A 2 4.25 -21.68 -13.83
C SER A 2 3.73 -21.50 -12.41
N ARG A 3 4.40 -20.69 -11.60
CA ARG A 3 3.87 -20.29 -10.29
C ARG A 3 2.90 -19.13 -10.50
N SER A 4 1.73 -19.42 -11.04
CA SER A 4 0.58 -18.52 -10.95
C SER A 4 -0.11 -18.78 -9.61
N GLU A 5 0.44 -18.20 -8.53
CA GLU A 5 -0.14 -18.16 -7.19
C GLU A 5 -0.02 -16.73 -6.65
N HIS A 6 -1.15 -16.11 -6.33
CA HIS A 6 -1.27 -14.71 -5.89
C HIS A 6 -0.45 -14.48 -4.60
N GLY A 7 0.79 -13.98 -4.73
CA GLY A 7 1.64 -13.65 -3.58
C GLY A 7 1.09 -12.47 -2.79
N VAL A 8 1.15 -12.54 -1.45
CA VAL A 8 0.82 -11.39 -0.59
C VAL A 8 1.94 -10.37 -0.67
N MET A 9 1.57 -9.13 -0.93
CA MET A 9 2.48 -8.01 -1.11
C MET A 9 2.28 -6.95 -0.04
N TYR A 10 3.28 -6.11 0.18
CA TYR A 10 3.17 -4.94 1.04
C TYR A 10 3.73 -3.69 0.36
N SER A 11 3.25 -2.52 0.79
CA SER A 11 3.81 -1.23 0.38
C SER A 11 4.93 -0.81 1.34
N PRO A 12 6.05 -0.25 0.86
CA PRO A 12 7.09 0.30 1.73
C PRO A 12 6.56 1.45 2.58
N VAL A 13 5.46 2.10 2.18
CA VAL A 13 4.75 3.09 3.01
C VAL A 13 4.16 2.44 4.25
N SER A 14 3.47 1.31 4.11
CA SER A 14 2.93 0.54 5.25
C SER A 14 4.06 0.03 6.14
N ALA A 15 5.20 -0.35 5.55
CA ALA A 15 6.38 -0.71 6.33
C ALA A 15 6.92 0.48 7.13
N ALA A 16 7.02 1.66 6.52
CA ALA A 16 7.44 2.88 7.21
C ALA A 16 6.50 3.24 8.37
N GLU A 17 5.18 3.11 8.19
CA GLU A 17 4.19 3.33 9.26
C GLU A 17 4.38 2.35 10.42
N LEU A 18 4.58 1.06 10.12
CA LEU A 18 4.81 0.03 11.13
C LEU A 18 6.13 0.24 11.89
N TRP A 19 7.21 0.56 11.18
CA TRP A 19 8.50 0.87 11.79
C TRP A 19 8.47 2.15 12.63
N ALA A 20 7.74 3.18 12.20
CA ALA A 20 7.58 4.42 12.97
C ALA A 20 6.88 4.19 14.32
N GLY A 21 5.93 3.25 14.36
CA GLY A 21 5.25 2.83 15.60
C GLY A 21 5.97 1.72 16.37
N ALA A 22 7.04 1.15 15.83
CA ALA A 22 7.66 -0.05 16.36
C ALA A 22 8.44 0.23 17.65
N ARG A 23 8.34 -0.71 18.60
CA ARG A 23 9.17 -0.77 19.82
C ARG A 23 10.15 -1.93 19.70
N PRO A 24 11.30 -1.92 20.42
CA PRO A 24 12.31 -2.97 20.30
C PRO A 24 11.77 -4.40 20.40
N ALA A 25 10.77 -4.62 21.26
CA ALA A 25 10.13 -5.92 21.46
C ALA A 25 9.45 -6.51 20.20
N VAL A 26 9.15 -5.71 19.18
CA VAL A 26 8.46 -6.18 17.95
C VAL A 26 9.37 -6.18 16.71
N TYR A 27 10.65 -5.82 16.83
CA TYR A 27 11.54 -5.70 15.67
C TYR A 27 11.72 -7.04 14.93
N GLU A 28 11.98 -8.13 15.65
CA GLU A 28 12.10 -9.46 15.05
C GLU A 28 10.82 -9.93 14.36
N VAL A 29 9.66 -9.56 14.91
CA VAL A 29 8.35 -9.86 14.32
C VAL A 29 8.17 -9.09 13.00
N LEU A 30 8.53 -7.80 12.97
CA LEU A 30 8.46 -7.00 11.74
C LEU A 30 9.44 -7.49 10.67
N HIS A 31 10.67 -7.86 11.05
CA HIS A 31 11.63 -8.46 10.12
C HIS A 31 11.10 -9.76 9.53
N THR A 32 10.57 -10.66 10.37
CA THR A 32 9.98 -11.92 9.93
C THR A 32 8.80 -11.68 8.98
N LEU A 33 7.92 -10.73 9.30
CA LEU A 33 6.78 -10.35 8.47
C LEU A 33 7.23 -9.87 7.09
N PHE A 34 8.12 -8.88 7.02
CA PHE A 34 8.53 -8.30 5.72
C PHE A 34 9.39 -9.26 4.90
N ASN A 35 10.13 -10.18 5.52
CA ASN A 35 10.87 -11.22 4.81
C ASN A 35 9.96 -12.27 4.15
N ALA A 36 8.74 -12.44 4.66
CA ALA A 36 7.76 -13.39 4.11
C ALA A 36 6.91 -12.78 2.97
N LEU A 37 6.93 -11.45 2.79
CA LEU A 37 6.08 -10.73 1.85
C LEU A 37 6.90 -10.08 0.73
N THR A 38 6.27 -9.83 -0.42
CA THR A 38 6.92 -9.10 -1.51
C THR A 38 6.67 -7.60 -1.38
N CYS A 39 7.72 -6.79 -1.34
CA CYS A 39 7.62 -5.33 -1.34
C CYS A 39 7.27 -4.80 -2.74
N ILE A 40 6.23 -3.98 -2.85
CA ILE A 40 5.91 -3.26 -4.09
C ILE A 40 6.71 -1.96 -4.12
N PRO A 41 7.64 -1.75 -5.06
CA PRO A 41 8.41 -0.51 -5.11
C PRO A 41 7.51 0.70 -5.40
N VAL A 42 7.85 1.84 -4.80
CA VAL A 42 7.25 3.14 -5.15
C VAL A 42 8.12 3.77 -6.24
N GLU A 43 7.65 3.66 -7.49
CA GLU A 43 8.33 4.21 -8.66
C GLU A 43 7.76 5.60 -9.02
N ALA A 44 8.41 6.31 -9.96
CA ALA A 44 7.97 7.62 -10.42
C ALA A 44 6.50 7.63 -10.87
N GLU A 45 6.08 6.57 -11.55
CA GLU A 45 4.70 6.41 -12.02
C GLU A 45 3.71 6.23 -10.85
N THR A 46 4.09 5.48 -9.82
CA THR A 46 3.29 5.36 -8.59
C THR A 46 3.14 6.71 -7.91
N GLY A 47 4.21 7.51 -7.86
CA GLY A 47 4.19 8.86 -7.32
C GLY A 47 3.26 9.81 -8.11
N ARG A 48 3.32 9.75 -9.44
CA ARG A 48 2.43 10.53 -10.34
C ARG A 48 0.96 10.19 -10.08
N GLN A 49 0.62 8.91 -10.09
CA GLN A 49 -0.75 8.44 -9.88
C GLN A 49 -1.26 8.76 -8.46
N ALA A 50 -0.42 8.64 -7.44
CA ALA A 50 -0.76 9.09 -6.08
C ALA A 50 -1.05 10.60 -6.04
N GLY A 51 -0.28 11.41 -6.77
CA GLY A 51 -0.55 12.85 -6.94
C GLY A 51 -1.92 13.13 -7.55
N ASP A 52 -2.30 12.39 -8.60
CA ASP A 52 -3.62 12.49 -9.22
C ASP A 52 -4.76 12.12 -8.25
N TYR A 53 -4.56 11.09 -7.43
CA TYR A 53 -5.51 10.74 -6.38
C TYR A 53 -5.66 11.82 -5.32
N LEU A 54 -4.54 12.39 -4.84
CA LEU A 54 -4.57 13.48 -3.88
C LEU A 54 -5.29 14.71 -4.44
N ARG A 55 -5.02 15.08 -5.70
CA ARG A 55 -5.71 16.20 -6.37
C ARG A 55 -7.23 16.03 -6.36
N ARG A 56 -7.71 14.81 -6.57
CA ARG A 56 -9.14 14.49 -6.66
C ARG A 56 -9.83 14.30 -5.30
N PHE A 57 -9.15 13.67 -4.35
CA PHE A 57 -9.81 13.10 -3.17
C PHE A 57 -9.33 13.65 -1.82
N ARG A 58 -8.22 14.42 -1.77
CA ARG A 58 -7.71 14.98 -0.50
C ARG A 58 -8.76 15.84 0.20
N LYS A 59 -9.44 16.73 -0.52
CA LYS A 59 -10.43 17.66 0.07
C LYS A 59 -11.75 16.99 0.45
N SER A 60 -12.19 16.00 -0.34
CA SER A 60 -13.53 15.39 -0.19
C SER A 60 -13.54 14.18 0.72
N HIS A 61 -12.44 13.42 0.79
CA HIS A 61 -12.36 12.14 1.51
C HIS A 61 -11.14 12.07 2.44
N SER A 62 -10.45 13.20 2.66
CA SER A 62 -9.28 13.29 3.53
C SER A 62 -8.19 12.27 3.19
N VAL A 63 -8.00 11.98 1.89
CA VAL A 63 -6.94 11.06 1.44
C VAL A 63 -5.58 11.67 1.75
N GLU A 64 -4.76 10.91 2.48
CA GLU A 64 -3.40 11.28 2.85
C GLU A 64 -2.38 10.75 1.84
N LEU A 65 -1.14 11.25 1.89
CA LEU A 65 -0.08 10.83 0.97
C LEU A 65 0.17 9.32 1.05
N GLY A 66 0.15 8.75 2.27
CA GLY A 66 0.35 7.32 2.47
C GLY A 66 -0.74 6.48 1.81
N ASP A 67 -2.01 6.82 2.06
CA ASP A 67 -3.16 6.15 1.42
C ASP A 67 -3.07 6.23 -0.11
N ALA A 68 -2.73 7.40 -0.66
CA ALA A 68 -2.62 7.60 -2.10
C ALA A 68 -1.50 6.76 -2.72
N LEU A 69 -0.34 6.66 -2.06
CA LEU A 69 0.79 5.84 -2.53
C LEU A 69 0.48 4.34 -2.44
N ILE A 70 -0.18 3.90 -1.37
CA ILE A 70 -0.62 2.50 -1.22
C ILE A 70 -1.65 2.16 -2.31
N ALA A 71 -2.64 3.03 -2.54
CA ALA A 71 -3.63 2.85 -3.59
C ALA A 71 -2.98 2.76 -4.97
N ALA A 72 -2.07 3.69 -5.29
CA ALA A 72 -1.38 3.71 -6.58
C ALA A 72 -0.49 2.47 -6.77
N GLY A 73 0.20 2.00 -5.73
CA GLY A 73 0.99 0.76 -5.78
C GLY A 73 0.14 -0.49 -6.00
N ALA A 74 -1.04 -0.56 -5.38
CA ALA A 74 -1.97 -1.67 -5.60
C ALA A 74 -2.48 -1.68 -7.05
N VAL A 75 -2.88 -0.52 -7.58
CA VAL A 75 -3.36 -0.40 -8.97
C VAL A 75 -2.26 -0.71 -9.99
N SER A 76 -1.03 -0.22 -9.78
CA SER A 76 0.08 -0.45 -10.71
C SER A 76 0.47 -1.93 -10.85
N ARG A 77 0.22 -2.75 -9.81
CA ARG A 77 0.45 -4.20 -9.80
C ARG A 77 -0.81 -5.02 -10.08
N SER A 78 -1.93 -4.38 -10.40
CA SER A 78 -3.24 -5.05 -10.53
C SER A 78 -3.59 -5.90 -9.30
N ALA A 79 -3.16 -5.45 -8.12
CA ALA A 79 -3.34 -6.17 -6.86
C ALA A 79 -4.66 -5.77 -6.18
N LEU A 80 -5.23 -6.69 -5.41
CA LEU A 80 -6.36 -6.41 -4.52
C LEU A 80 -5.83 -5.80 -3.22
N LEU A 81 -6.32 -4.61 -2.87
CA LEU A 81 -5.96 -3.93 -1.63
C LEU A 81 -6.67 -4.58 -0.45
N TRP A 82 -5.89 -5.09 0.50
CA TRP A 82 -6.42 -5.53 1.80
C TRP A 82 -6.30 -4.40 2.82
N THR A 83 -7.45 -3.90 3.30
CA THR A 83 -7.49 -2.81 4.28
C THR A 83 -8.74 -2.89 5.15
N ARG A 84 -8.62 -2.46 6.40
CA ARG A 84 -9.76 -2.27 7.31
C ARG A 84 -10.46 -0.92 7.11
N ASN A 85 -9.85 0.02 6.37
CA ASN A 85 -10.35 1.38 6.23
C ASN A 85 -10.71 1.73 4.78
N ARG A 86 -11.63 0.95 4.17
CA ARG A 86 -12.06 1.14 2.77
C ARG A 86 -12.56 2.56 2.46
N LYS A 87 -13.07 3.30 3.47
CA LYS A 87 -13.54 4.69 3.33
C LYS A 87 -12.45 5.66 2.88
N ARG A 88 -11.17 5.39 3.15
CA ARG A 88 -10.03 6.21 2.70
C ARG A 88 -9.59 5.94 1.26
N TYR A 89 -10.22 4.98 0.59
CA TYR A 89 -9.87 4.57 -0.77
C TYR A 89 -11.08 4.77 -1.71
N PRO A 90 -11.49 6.03 -2.00
CA PRO A 90 -12.64 6.33 -2.86
C PRO A 90 -12.36 6.12 -4.36
N MET A 91 -11.15 5.72 -4.74
CA MET A 91 -10.74 5.55 -6.13
C MET A 91 -11.40 4.30 -6.74
N GLN A 92 -12.06 4.45 -7.90
CA GLN A 92 -12.86 3.38 -8.53
C GLN A 92 -12.02 2.23 -9.13
N ASP A 93 -10.77 2.53 -9.45
CA ASP A 93 -9.75 1.63 -9.98
C ASP A 93 -9.09 0.78 -8.89
N VAL A 94 -9.16 1.20 -7.61
CA VAL A 94 -8.75 0.36 -6.49
C VAL A 94 -9.73 -0.79 -6.30
N LYS A 95 -9.22 -2.01 -6.31
CA LYS A 95 -9.98 -3.24 -6.04
C LYS A 95 -9.62 -3.77 -4.66
N PHE A 96 -10.56 -4.43 -4.01
CA PHE A 96 -10.39 -4.95 -2.65
C PHE A 96 -10.48 -6.47 -2.64
N PHE A 97 -9.77 -7.11 -1.71
CA PHE A 97 -9.96 -8.51 -1.32
C PHE A 97 -11.19 -8.64 -0.41
#